data_AF-A0A813KFB7-F1
#
_entry.id   AF-A0A813KFB7-F1
#
_cell.length_a   1.000
_cell.length_b   1.000
_cell.length_c   1.000
_cell.angle_alpha   90.00
_cell.angle_beta   90.00
_cell.angle_gamma   90.00
#
_symmetry.space_group_name_H-M   'P 1'
#
loop_
_entity.id
_entity.type
_entity.pdbx_description
1 polymer ?
#
loop_
_entity_poly.entity_id
_entity_poly.type
_entity_poly.pdbx_seq_one_letter_code
_entity_poly.pdbx_strand_id
1 'polypeptide(L)'
;DLPCEIRESQTANAPTERALSVAAAAVAEASEASETSTRSASSRSRPSSAAEAPAAPAAAPAPAKKPSAASGGAAGSGPLRQGAVGIGAHAGEVDVRGLRVRGGPGRCLAGVPVVQDRAYWELHVAEVGDAEALLQVGLCAQGPDSQLLTKLGAVPRSFGVQLGGADGSSAVKTGDVIGVSYDQAVFPVAVEVWHNGVRMAVPPARG
;
A
#
# COMPACT_ATOMS: atom_id res chain seq x y z
N ASP A 1 -29.04 -57.66 8.59
CA ASP A 1 -29.76 -56.98 9.71
C ASP A 1 -29.07 -57.32 11.01
N LEU A 2 -28.32 -56.49 11.73
CA LEU A 2 -28.17 -55.02 11.86
C LEU A 2 -26.66 -54.74 12.21
N PRO A 3 -26.20 -53.48 12.39
CA PRO A 3 -25.03 -52.92 11.72
C PRO A 3 -23.81 -52.74 12.63
N CYS A 4 -22.62 -52.59 12.03
CA CYS A 4 -21.44 -52.06 12.71
C CYS A 4 -20.75 -51.04 11.80
N GLU A 5 -21.24 -49.79 11.82
CA GLU A 5 -20.47 -48.63 11.36
C GLU A 5 -19.53 -48.20 12.49
N ILE A 6 -18.22 -48.24 12.24
CA ILE A 6 -17.24 -47.59 13.09
C ILE A 6 -17.02 -46.19 12.52
N ARG A 7 -17.57 -45.20 13.24
CA ARG A 7 -17.17 -43.80 13.18
C ARG A 7 -15.84 -43.66 13.91
N GLU A 8 -14.81 -43.20 13.22
CA GLU A 8 -13.73 -42.44 13.85
C GLU A 8 -13.78 -41.00 13.38
N SER A 9 -13.83 -40.14 14.39
CA SER A 9 -13.90 -38.69 14.29
C SER A 9 -12.47 -38.17 14.38
N GLN A 10 -12.00 -37.44 13.38
CA GLN A 10 -10.92 -36.47 13.58
C GLN A 10 -11.29 -35.16 12.90
N THR A 11 -11.79 -34.25 13.73
CA THR A 11 -11.81 -32.81 13.53
C THR A 11 -10.37 -32.28 13.53
N ALA A 12 -9.85 -31.94 12.36
CA ALA A 12 -8.73 -31.00 12.26
C ALA A 12 -9.30 -29.59 12.07
N ASN A 13 -9.12 -28.76 13.09
CA ASN A 13 -9.42 -27.33 13.03
C ASN A 13 -8.55 -26.70 11.94
N ALA A 14 -9.16 -26.20 10.87
CA ALA A 14 -8.49 -25.31 9.93
C ALA A 14 -8.24 -23.95 10.60
N PRO A 15 -7.05 -23.33 10.45
CA PRO A 15 -6.85 -21.95 10.86
C PRO A 15 -7.78 -21.07 10.02
N THR A 16 -8.74 -20.43 10.69
CA THR A 16 -9.67 -19.51 10.05
C THR A 16 -8.95 -18.18 9.86
N GLU A 17 -8.12 -18.07 8.83
CA GLU A 17 -7.54 -16.78 8.44
C GLU A 17 -8.66 -15.88 7.88
N ARG A 18 -9.01 -14.83 8.65
CA ARG A 18 -10.09 -13.90 8.30
C ARG A 18 -9.55 -12.58 7.77
N ALA A 19 -10.38 -12.04 6.88
CA ALA A 19 -10.04 -11.12 5.82
C ALA A 19 -9.85 -9.64 6.23
N LEU A 20 -8.79 -9.02 5.71
CA LEU A 20 -8.53 -7.56 5.73
C LEU A 20 -9.20 -6.85 4.57
N SER A 21 -9.90 -5.73 4.84
CA SER A 21 -10.53 -4.89 3.82
C SER A 21 -9.64 -3.69 3.44
N VAL A 22 -8.98 -3.71 2.28
CA VAL A 22 -8.20 -2.57 1.76
C VAL A 22 -8.94 -1.88 0.63
N ALA A 23 -9.00 -0.55 0.66
CA ALA A 23 -9.52 0.28 -0.43
C ALA A 23 -8.34 1.00 -1.11
N ALA A 24 -8.10 0.71 -2.39
CA ALA A 24 -7.11 1.44 -3.17
C ALA A 24 -7.69 2.78 -3.64
N ALA A 25 -7.00 3.88 -3.37
CA ALA A 25 -7.33 5.20 -3.90
C ALA A 25 -6.03 5.84 -4.40
N ALA A 26 -5.97 6.19 -5.68
CA ALA A 26 -4.80 6.86 -6.25
C ALA A 26 -5.25 8.14 -6.94
N VAL A 27 -4.55 9.25 -6.72
CA VAL A 27 -4.34 10.34 -7.68
C VAL A 27 -3.01 11.00 -7.33
N ALA A 28 -2.15 11.19 -8.33
CA ALA A 28 -1.29 12.36 -8.43
C ALA A 28 -1.00 12.65 -9.91
N GLU A 29 -1.58 13.75 -10.38
CA GLU A 29 -1.31 14.41 -11.65
C GLU A 29 -0.20 15.45 -11.41
N ALA A 30 0.87 15.46 -12.22
CA ALA A 30 1.79 16.60 -12.31
C ALA A 30 2.60 16.59 -13.64
N SER A 31 2.15 17.47 -14.55
CA SER A 31 2.85 18.31 -15.52
C SER A 31 4.10 17.83 -16.28
N GLU A 32 3.97 17.85 -17.61
CA GLU A 32 5.04 18.09 -18.57
C GLU A 32 5.72 19.46 -18.32
N ALA A 33 7.04 19.51 -18.45
CA ALA A 33 7.79 20.70 -18.87
C ALA A 33 9.18 20.32 -19.43
N SER A 34 9.44 20.91 -20.60
CA SER A 34 10.58 20.85 -21.51
C SER A 34 12.01 20.98 -20.97
N GLU A 35 12.90 20.26 -21.68
CA GLU A 35 14.16 20.68 -22.33
C GLU A 35 15.36 21.29 -21.56
N THR A 36 16.50 20.59 -21.76
CA THR A 36 17.79 21.08 -22.27
C THR A 36 18.57 22.15 -21.50
N SER A 37 19.67 21.74 -20.84
CA SER A 37 20.93 22.48 -20.92
C SER A 37 22.15 21.68 -20.45
N THR A 38 23.15 21.62 -21.34
CA THR A 38 24.53 21.19 -21.12
C THR A 38 25.38 22.32 -20.53
N ARG A 39 26.27 22.02 -19.57
CA ARG A 39 27.64 22.57 -19.35
C ARG A 39 28.15 22.09 -17.98
N SER A 40 29.23 21.31 -17.89
CA SER A 40 30.66 21.68 -17.93
C SER A 40 31.16 22.65 -16.84
N ALA A 41 32.14 22.12 -16.08
CA ALA A 41 33.31 22.75 -15.46
C ALA A 41 33.22 23.45 -14.08
N SER A 42 33.99 22.86 -13.17
CA SER A 42 35.01 23.44 -12.27
C SER A 42 34.72 24.58 -11.29
N SER A 43 34.98 24.24 -10.03
CA SER A 43 35.65 25.01 -8.96
C SER A 43 34.97 26.28 -8.40
N ARG A 44 34.68 26.26 -7.11
CA ARG A 44 35.38 27.09 -6.08
C ARG A 44 34.66 27.00 -4.74
N SER A 45 35.42 26.60 -3.74
CA SER A 45 35.13 26.75 -2.32
C SER A 45 34.96 28.23 -1.97
N ARG A 46 33.90 28.56 -1.22
CA ARG A 46 33.75 29.81 -0.45
C ARG A 46 33.29 29.44 0.96
N PRO A 47 33.95 29.90 2.02
CA PRO A 47 33.39 29.87 3.36
C PRO A 47 32.77 31.22 3.76
N SER A 48 31.83 31.11 4.70
CA SER A 48 31.42 32.12 5.70
C SER A 48 30.65 33.36 5.22
N SER A 49 29.40 33.47 5.67
CA SER A 49 28.97 34.62 6.49
C SER A 49 27.62 34.30 7.15
N ALA A 50 27.59 34.42 8.47
CA ALA A 50 26.40 34.37 9.30
C ALA A 50 25.57 35.64 9.07
N ALA A 51 24.25 35.50 8.99
CA ALA A 51 23.32 36.62 9.14
C ALA A 51 22.12 36.19 9.99
N GLU A 52 21.88 37.06 10.96
CA GLU A 52 21.03 36.96 12.14
C GLU A 52 19.53 37.15 11.80
N ALA A 53 18.68 36.62 12.66
CA ALA A 53 17.22 36.55 12.54
C ALA A 53 16.51 37.93 12.54
N PRO A 54 15.24 37.94 12.13
CA PRO A 54 14.24 38.61 12.98
C PRO A 54 13.07 37.69 13.32
N ALA A 55 12.68 37.76 14.59
CA ALA A 55 11.60 37.01 15.23
C ALA A 55 10.23 37.33 14.61
N ALA A 56 9.43 36.28 14.37
CA ALA A 56 8.04 36.40 13.96
C ALA A 56 7.10 36.44 15.19
N PRO A 57 6.01 37.23 15.14
CA PRO A 57 5.07 37.40 16.24
C PRO A 57 4.15 36.20 16.45
N ALA A 58 3.79 35.96 17.72
CA ALA A 58 2.95 34.88 18.20
C ALA A 58 1.54 34.90 17.59
N ALA A 59 1.13 33.78 16.99
CA ALA A 59 -0.24 33.56 16.51
C ALA A 59 -1.14 33.01 17.64
N ALA A 60 -2.36 33.53 17.69
CA ALA A 60 -3.40 33.21 18.66
C ALA A 60 -3.93 31.76 18.52
N PRO A 61 -4.43 31.13 19.61
CA PRO A 61 -4.96 29.76 19.57
C PRO A 61 -6.33 29.69 18.87
N ALA A 62 -6.46 28.77 17.91
CA ALA A 62 -7.71 28.45 17.24
C ALA A 62 -8.64 27.60 18.13
N PRO A 63 -9.98 27.74 18.00
CA PRO A 63 -10.95 27.01 18.82
C PRO A 63 -11.01 25.52 18.49
N ALA A 64 -11.15 24.71 19.55
CA ALA A 64 -11.27 23.25 19.51
C ALA A 64 -12.49 22.80 18.69
N LYS A 65 -12.25 22.05 17.61
CA LYS A 65 -13.30 21.33 16.88
C LYS A 65 -13.67 20.08 17.67
N LYS A 66 -14.94 19.98 18.08
CA LYS A 66 -15.55 18.76 18.62
C LYS A 66 -15.37 17.60 17.62
N PRO A 67 -15.01 16.38 18.07
CA PRO A 67 -15.05 15.21 17.22
C PRO A 67 -16.51 14.89 16.88
N SER A 68 -16.86 15.03 15.61
CA SER A 68 -18.12 14.51 15.07
C SER A 68 -18.04 12.99 15.08
N ALA A 69 -18.99 12.35 15.76
CA ALA A 69 -19.15 10.91 15.76
C ALA A 69 -19.29 10.41 14.32
N ALA A 70 -18.37 9.54 13.90
CA ALA A 70 -18.42 8.87 12.60
C ALA A 70 -19.57 7.86 12.64
N SER A 71 -20.68 8.20 11.99
CA SER A 71 -21.76 7.26 11.70
C SER A 71 -21.25 6.18 10.75
N GLY A 72 -21.26 4.93 11.19
CA GLY A 72 -21.00 3.76 10.36
C GLY A 72 -22.06 3.63 9.26
N GLY A 73 -21.80 4.25 8.12
CA GLY A 73 -22.59 4.06 6.90
C GLY A 73 -22.18 2.76 6.22
N ALA A 74 -23.17 1.88 5.99
CA ALA A 74 -23.02 0.68 5.18
C ALA A 74 -22.30 1.01 3.86
N ALA A 75 -21.25 0.26 3.55
CA ALA A 75 -20.38 0.46 2.40
C ALA A 75 -21.14 0.19 1.09
N GLY A 76 -21.88 1.19 0.62
CA GLY A 76 -22.57 1.17 -0.66
C GLY A 76 -21.59 1.23 -1.82
N SER A 77 -21.94 0.55 -2.91
CA SER A 77 -21.33 0.62 -4.24
C SER A 77 -21.58 1.99 -4.89
N GLY A 78 -21.21 3.07 -4.20
CA GLY A 78 -21.29 4.41 -4.75
C GLY A 78 -20.34 4.57 -5.93
N PRO A 79 -20.58 5.57 -6.80
CA PRO A 79 -19.66 5.92 -7.87
C PRO A 79 -18.26 6.15 -7.28
N LEU A 80 -17.25 5.58 -7.94
CA LEU A 80 -15.86 5.72 -7.50
C LEU A 80 -15.47 7.19 -7.47
N ARG A 81 -14.63 7.59 -6.51
CA ARG A 81 -14.05 8.92 -6.52
C ARG A 81 -13.28 9.11 -7.83
N GLN A 82 -13.36 10.30 -8.41
CA GLN A 82 -12.58 10.63 -9.59
C GLN A 82 -11.11 10.30 -9.35
N GLY A 83 -10.51 9.53 -10.27
CA GLY A 83 -9.12 9.07 -10.20
C GLY A 83 -8.88 7.75 -9.48
N ALA A 84 -9.86 7.20 -8.73
CA ALA A 84 -9.66 5.93 -8.05
C ALA A 84 -9.32 4.79 -9.03
N VAL A 85 -8.27 4.05 -8.72
CA VAL A 85 -7.81 2.92 -9.54
C VAL A 85 -8.65 1.71 -9.23
N GLY A 86 -9.31 1.18 -10.27
CA GLY A 86 -10.12 -0.02 -10.20
C GLY A 86 -9.30 -1.26 -9.80
N ILE A 87 -10.00 -2.30 -9.36
CA ILE A 87 -9.40 -3.60 -9.08
C ILE A 87 -9.23 -4.39 -10.38
N GLY A 88 -8.07 -5.01 -10.56
CA GLY A 88 -7.71 -5.85 -11.71
C GLY A 88 -7.76 -7.34 -11.38
N ALA A 89 -6.83 -8.10 -11.97
CA ALA A 89 -6.71 -9.54 -11.72
C ALA A 89 -6.42 -9.81 -10.24
N HIS A 90 -7.07 -10.83 -9.68
CA HIS A 90 -6.94 -11.19 -8.27
C HIS A 90 -7.02 -12.71 -8.09
N ALA A 91 -6.42 -13.22 -7.02
CA ALA A 91 -6.57 -14.61 -6.64
C ALA A 91 -8.04 -14.94 -6.33
N GLY A 92 -8.50 -16.14 -6.68
CA GLY A 92 -9.90 -16.53 -6.52
C GLY A 92 -10.37 -16.57 -5.06
N GLU A 93 -9.45 -16.61 -4.10
CA GLU A 93 -9.74 -16.60 -2.66
C GLU A 93 -9.89 -15.18 -2.09
N VAL A 94 -9.59 -14.15 -2.89
CA VAL A 94 -9.68 -12.74 -2.48
C VAL A 94 -11.09 -12.20 -2.80
N ASP A 95 -11.86 -11.79 -1.78
CA ASP A 95 -13.20 -11.21 -1.98
C ASP A 95 -13.09 -9.76 -2.42
N VAL A 96 -13.60 -9.42 -3.61
CA VAL A 96 -13.57 -8.06 -4.15
C VAL A 96 -14.98 -7.50 -4.26
N ARG A 97 -15.24 -6.37 -3.60
CA ARG A 97 -16.52 -5.64 -3.65
C ARG A 97 -16.29 -4.17 -3.96
N GLY A 98 -16.46 -3.80 -5.24
CA GLY A 98 -16.10 -2.46 -5.72
C GLY A 98 -14.60 -2.24 -5.61
N LEU A 99 -14.17 -1.26 -4.81
CA LEU A 99 -12.75 -1.02 -4.49
C LEU A 99 -12.28 -1.70 -3.21
N ARG A 100 -13.17 -2.40 -2.49
CA ARG A 100 -12.81 -3.08 -1.25
C ARG A 100 -12.31 -4.47 -1.58
N VAL A 101 -11.08 -4.74 -1.19
CA VAL A 101 -10.43 -6.05 -1.28
C VAL A 101 -10.45 -6.66 0.11
N ARG A 102 -11.08 -7.82 0.30
CA ARG A 102 -11.25 -8.52 1.58
C ARG A 102 -10.54 -9.87 1.58
N GLY A 103 -9.39 -9.92 2.27
CA GLY A 103 -8.69 -11.14 2.71
C GLY A 103 -8.46 -12.22 1.66
N GLY A 104 -8.29 -13.44 2.16
CA GLY A 104 -7.88 -14.61 1.38
C GLY A 104 -6.38 -14.61 1.10
N PRO A 105 -5.76 -15.80 0.96
CA PRO A 105 -4.39 -15.87 0.49
C PRO A 105 -4.31 -15.40 -0.97
N GLY A 106 -3.25 -14.63 -1.25
CA GLY A 106 -2.90 -14.21 -2.59
C GLY A 106 -2.86 -12.70 -2.78
N ARG A 107 -2.97 -12.30 -4.04
CA ARG A 107 -2.73 -10.94 -4.52
C ARG A 107 -3.98 -10.41 -5.20
N CYS A 108 -4.14 -9.10 -5.09
CA CYS A 108 -5.09 -8.32 -5.84
C CYS A 108 -4.31 -7.24 -6.59
N LEU A 109 -4.35 -7.26 -7.92
CA LEU A 109 -3.64 -6.29 -8.75
C LEU A 109 -4.52 -5.07 -9.00
N ALA A 110 -3.88 -3.93 -9.26
CA ALA A 110 -4.56 -2.77 -9.82
C ALA A 110 -5.09 -3.09 -11.23
N GLY A 111 -6.21 -2.48 -11.60
CA GLY A 111 -6.80 -2.60 -12.93
C GLY A 111 -6.05 -1.82 -14.01
N VAL A 112 -5.10 -0.97 -13.61
CA VAL A 112 -4.27 -0.15 -14.50
C VAL A 112 -2.79 -0.43 -14.21
N PRO A 113 -1.99 -0.83 -15.22
CA PRO A 113 -0.57 -1.03 -15.04
C PRO A 113 0.17 0.31 -14.89
N VAL A 114 1.29 0.29 -14.17
CA VAL A 114 2.22 1.42 -14.11
C VAL A 114 2.99 1.47 -15.43
N VAL A 115 2.77 2.53 -16.22
CA VAL A 115 3.44 2.75 -17.52
C VAL A 115 4.41 3.93 -17.50
N GLN A 116 4.43 4.69 -16.41
CA GLN A 116 5.30 5.85 -16.23
C GLN A 116 6.58 5.45 -15.50
N ASP A 117 7.63 6.23 -15.70
CA ASP A 117 8.90 6.02 -15.00
C ASP A 117 8.80 6.26 -13.49
N ARG A 118 7.86 7.11 -13.10
CA ARG A 118 7.58 7.46 -11.72
C ARG A 118 6.09 7.32 -11.47
N ALA A 119 5.74 6.65 -10.38
CA ALA A 119 4.36 6.51 -9.96
C ALA A 119 4.27 6.54 -8.43
N TYR A 120 3.15 7.04 -7.94
CA TYR A 120 2.80 7.05 -6.54
C TYR A 120 1.33 6.68 -6.38
N TRP A 121 1.02 5.85 -5.38
CA TRP A 121 -0.35 5.51 -5.03
C TRP A 121 -0.48 5.27 -3.53
N GLU A 122 -1.71 5.43 -3.04
CA GLU A 122 -2.06 5.18 -1.64
C GLU A 122 -3.06 4.02 -1.52
N LEU A 123 -2.90 3.26 -0.44
CA LEU A 123 -3.87 2.28 0.00
C LEU A 123 -4.44 2.76 1.33
N HIS A 124 -5.76 2.85 1.41
CA HIS A 124 -6.46 3.24 2.62
C HIS A 124 -7.02 1.99 3.29
N VAL A 125 -6.64 1.80 4.55
CA VAL A 125 -7.12 0.68 5.35
C VAL A 125 -8.51 1.04 5.87
N ALA A 126 -9.53 0.50 5.20
CA ALA A 126 -10.90 0.83 5.52
C ALA A 126 -11.39 0.09 6.78
N GLU A 127 -10.93 -1.13 7.01
CA GLU A 127 -11.31 -1.96 8.14
C GLU A 127 -10.27 -3.07 8.38
N VAL A 128 -9.93 -3.28 9.65
CA VAL A 128 -9.05 -4.35 10.11
C VAL A 128 -9.87 -5.37 10.91
N GLY A 129 -9.87 -6.63 10.46
CA GLY A 129 -10.67 -7.68 11.08
C GLY A 129 -10.04 -8.34 12.31
N ASP A 130 -8.71 -8.39 12.38
CA ASP A 130 -7.95 -9.01 13.47
C ASP A 130 -6.70 -8.15 13.78
N ALA A 131 -6.26 -8.14 15.04
CA ALA A 131 -5.02 -7.49 15.45
C ALA A 131 -3.79 -8.13 14.79
N GLU A 132 -3.86 -9.42 14.47
CA GLU A 132 -2.77 -10.17 13.81
C GLU A 132 -2.84 -10.14 12.28
N ALA A 133 -3.72 -9.29 11.73
CA ALA A 133 -3.95 -9.32 10.30
C ALA A 133 -2.72 -8.84 9.49
N LEU A 134 -2.40 -9.59 8.44
CA LEU A 134 -1.23 -9.38 7.60
C LEU A 134 -1.64 -8.75 6.27
N LEU A 135 -0.99 -7.63 5.92
CA LEU A 135 -1.12 -6.97 4.64
C LEU A 135 0.24 -6.87 3.95
N GLN A 136 0.33 -7.32 2.70
CA GLN A 136 1.47 -7.03 1.84
C GLN A 136 1.09 -6.00 0.78
N VAL A 137 1.91 -4.97 0.64
CA VAL A 137 1.77 -3.95 -0.40
C VAL A 137 3.03 -3.90 -1.26
N GLY A 138 2.88 -3.59 -2.53
CA GLY A 138 4.01 -3.44 -3.43
C GLY A 138 3.60 -3.51 -4.89
N LEU A 139 4.46 -4.10 -5.71
CA LEU A 139 4.31 -4.15 -7.16
C LEU A 139 4.76 -5.50 -7.69
N CYS A 140 4.20 -5.90 -8.82
CA CYS A 140 4.68 -7.04 -9.57
C CYS A 140 4.47 -6.83 -11.06
N ALA A 141 5.34 -7.43 -11.87
CA ALA A 141 5.11 -7.52 -13.30
C ALA A 141 3.85 -8.37 -13.58
N GLN A 142 3.00 -7.86 -14.47
CA GLN A 142 1.88 -8.64 -15.00
C GLN A 142 2.40 -9.55 -16.13
N GLY A 143 1.98 -10.81 -16.15
CA GLY A 143 2.39 -11.79 -17.14
C GLY A 143 1.55 -13.06 -17.12
N PRO A 144 1.77 -13.98 -18.06
CA PRO A 144 1.07 -15.28 -18.08
C PRO A 144 1.32 -16.08 -16.79
N ASP A 145 2.49 -15.86 -16.17
CA ASP A 145 2.88 -16.48 -14.90
C ASP A 145 2.59 -15.57 -13.70
N SER A 146 1.55 -14.72 -13.76
CA SER A 146 1.13 -13.95 -12.59
C SER A 146 0.68 -14.91 -11.50
N GLN A 147 1.62 -15.28 -10.61
CA GLN A 147 1.40 -16.19 -9.49
C GLN A 147 0.61 -15.46 -8.40
N LEU A 148 -0.70 -15.29 -8.62
CA LEU A 148 -1.58 -14.52 -7.75
C LEU A 148 -1.72 -15.14 -6.36
N LEU A 149 -1.43 -16.43 -6.17
CA LEU A 149 -1.47 -17.08 -4.86
C LEU A 149 -0.15 -16.95 -4.07
N THR A 150 0.92 -16.47 -4.69
CA THR A 150 2.24 -16.38 -4.07
C THR A 150 2.42 -15.04 -3.35
N LYS A 151 3.17 -14.97 -2.25
CA LYS A 151 3.48 -13.69 -1.55
C LYS A 151 4.25 -12.71 -2.44
N LEU A 152 4.06 -11.41 -2.26
CA LEU A 152 4.87 -10.41 -2.98
C LEU A 152 6.34 -10.53 -2.53
N GLY A 153 7.28 -10.45 -3.48
CA GLY A 153 8.71 -10.64 -3.23
C GLY A 153 9.18 -12.09 -3.21
N ALA A 154 8.26 -13.07 -3.24
CA ALA A 154 8.64 -14.49 -3.29
C ALA A 154 8.96 -14.99 -4.71
N VAL A 155 8.63 -14.23 -5.75
CA VAL A 155 9.01 -14.51 -7.14
C VAL A 155 9.79 -13.36 -7.75
N PRO A 156 10.65 -13.63 -8.76
CA PRO A 156 11.30 -12.57 -9.53
C PRO A 156 10.29 -11.57 -10.07
N ARG A 157 10.70 -10.31 -10.22
CA ARG A 157 9.84 -9.22 -10.71
C ARG A 157 8.59 -8.96 -9.86
N SER A 158 8.64 -9.32 -8.58
CA SER A 158 7.67 -8.91 -7.58
C SER A 158 8.39 -8.34 -6.36
N PHE A 159 7.79 -7.35 -5.75
CA PHE A 159 8.31 -6.67 -4.58
C PHE A 159 7.15 -6.41 -3.61
N GLY A 160 7.39 -6.63 -2.32
CA GLY A 160 6.38 -6.39 -1.29
C GLY A 160 6.98 -6.05 0.06
N VAL A 161 6.30 -5.17 0.79
CA VAL A 161 6.53 -4.90 2.20
C VAL A 161 5.35 -5.46 3.00
N GLN A 162 5.67 -6.19 4.06
CA GLN A 162 4.67 -6.72 4.98
C GLN A 162 4.41 -5.73 6.12
N LEU A 163 3.13 -5.43 6.32
CA LEU A 163 2.58 -4.74 7.47
C LEU A 163 1.71 -5.73 8.26
N GLY A 164 1.73 -5.62 9.58
CA GLY A 164 1.02 -6.52 10.48
C GLY A 164 1.56 -7.96 10.52
N GLY A 165 0.94 -8.78 11.36
CA GLY A 165 1.42 -10.12 11.73
C GLY A 165 2.72 -10.09 12.54
N ALA A 166 3.20 -11.27 12.94
CA ALA A 166 4.37 -11.43 13.81
C ALA A 166 5.67 -10.82 13.23
N ASP A 167 5.84 -10.88 11.92
CA ASP A 167 7.03 -10.39 11.21
C ASP A 167 6.84 -8.98 10.59
N GLY A 168 5.68 -8.36 10.84
CA GLY A 168 5.35 -7.05 10.29
C GLY A 168 6.14 -5.93 10.94
N SER A 169 6.56 -4.97 10.13
CA SER A 169 7.30 -3.79 10.63
C SER A 169 6.42 -2.80 11.41
N SER A 170 5.10 -2.85 11.23
CA SER A 170 4.13 -2.01 11.94
C SER A 170 2.74 -2.66 11.91
N ALA A 171 1.99 -2.57 13.01
CA ALA A 171 0.62 -3.08 13.08
C ALA A 171 -0.33 -2.22 12.23
N VAL A 172 -1.19 -2.88 11.45
CA VAL A 172 -2.16 -2.21 10.58
C VAL A 172 -3.42 -1.87 11.38
N LYS A 173 -3.91 -0.65 11.23
CA LYS A 173 -5.11 -0.14 11.91
C LYS A 173 -6.09 0.46 10.91
N THR A 174 -7.36 0.41 11.26
CA THR A 174 -8.41 1.10 10.51
C THR A 174 -8.10 2.60 10.44
N GLY A 175 -8.14 3.17 9.24
CA GLY A 175 -7.81 4.56 8.95
C GLY A 175 -6.37 4.80 8.53
N ASP A 176 -5.50 3.79 8.56
CA ASP A 176 -4.13 3.93 8.09
C ASP A 176 -4.07 4.21 6.58
N VAL A 177 -3.04 4.97 6.20
CA VAL A 177 -2.70 5.27 4.82
C VAL A 177 -1.32 4.71 4.52
N ILE A 178 -1.24 3.90 3.47
CA ILE A 178 -0.01 3.24 3.04
C ILE A 178 0.35 3.79 1.66
N GLY A 179 1.40 4.60 1.60
CA GLY A 179 1.92 5.15 0.35
C GLY A 179 2.95 4.22 -0.26
N VAL A 180 2.90 4.05 -1.58
CA VAL A 180 3.92 3.33 -2.35
C VAL A 180 4.38 4.20 -3.50
N SER A 181 5.69 4.31 -3.68
CA SER A 181 6.29 4.94 -4.85
C SER A 181 7.13 3.95 -5.64
N TYR A 182 7.20 4.19 -6.93
CA TYR A 182 8.02 3.47 -7.89
C TYR A 182 8.78 4.50 -8.72
N ASP A 183 10.10 4.36 -8.84
CA ASP A 183 10.96 5.20 -9.67
C ASP A 183 11.97 4.34 -10.43
N GLN A 184 11.73 4.13 -11.73
CA GLN A 184 12.67 3.46 -12.64
C GLN A 184 13.56 4.42 -13.42
N ALA A 185 13.41 5.74 -13.23
CA ALA A 185 14.33 6.72 -13.82
C ALA A 185 15.69 6.73 -13.10
N VAL A 186 15.75 6.18 -11.88
CA VAL A 186 16.98 5.98 -11.11
C VAL A 186 17.38 4.50 -11.15
N PHE A 187 18.67 4.23 -11.32
CA PHE A 187 19.22 2.87 -11.26
C PHE A 187 19.99 2.64 -9.95
N PRO A 188 19.73 1.55 -9.20
CA PRO A 188 18.69 0.56 -9.44
C PRO A 188 17.27 1.15 -9.24
N VAL A 189 16.27 0.50 -9.83
CA VAL A 189 14.86 0.86 -9.66
C VAL A 189 14.55 1.01 -8.17
N ALA A 190 14.00 2.16 -7.78
CA ALA A 190 13.68 2.47 -6.40
C ALA A 190 12.20 2.21 -6.11
N VAL A 191 11.94 1.58 -4.97
CA VAL A 191 10.59 1.39 -4.43
C VAL A 191 10.64 1.86 -2.99
N GLU A 192 9.78 2.81 -2.64
CA GLU A 192 9.67 3.30 -1.28
C GLU A 192 8.24 3.11 -0.77
N VAL A 193 8.12 2.71 0.50
CA VAL A 193 6.84 2.49 1.16
C VAL A 193 6.79 3.38 2.40
N TRP A 194 5.65 4.03 2.60
CA TRP A 194 5.35 4.84 3.77
C TRP A 194 4.11 4.32 4.47
N HIS A 195 4.13 4.31 5.81
CA HIS A 195 2.96 4.02 6.64
C HIS A 195 2.66 5.27 7.46
N ASN A 196 1.49 5.88 7.22
CA ASN A 196 1.06 7.12 7.87
C ASN A 196 2.11 8.25 7.76
N GLY A 197 2.71 8.41 6.59
CA GLY A 197 3.74 9.42 6.30
C GLY A 197 5.15 9.07 6.78
N VAL A 198 5.32 7.96 7.52
CA VAL A 198 6.65 7.50 7.98
C VAL A 198 7.22 6.50 6.99
N ARG A 199 8.41 6.78 6.46
CA ARG A 199 9.12 5.88 5.55
C ARG A 199 9.46 4.58 6.26
N MET A 200 9.11 3.46 5.63
CA MET A 200 9.36 2.13 6.16
C MET A 200 10.74 1.60 5.73
N ALA A 201 11.29 0.66 6.49
CA ALA A 201 12.45 -0.09 6.07
C ALA A 201 12.04 -1.06 4.96
N VAL A 202 12.51 -0.79 3.75
CA VAL A 202 12.20 -1.56 2.55
C VAL A 202 13.32 -2.58 2.33
N PRO A 203 13.02 -3.91 2.24
CA PRO A 203 14.03 -4.88 1.85
C PRO A 203 14.63 -4.51 0.49
N PRO A 204 15.92 -4.75 0.24
CA PRO A 204 16.49 -4.51 -1.09
C PRO A 204 15.72 -5.31 -2.14
N ALA A 205 15.33 -4.65 -3.23
CA ALA A 205 14.63 -5.29 -4.33
C ALA A 205 15.49 -6.42 -4.90
N ARG A 206 14.91 -7.62 -5.02
CA ARG A 206 15.56 -8.77 -5.68
C ARG A 206 15.28 -8.66 -7.18
N GLY A 207 16.32 -8.39 -7.96
CA GLY A 207 16.28 -8.32 -9.42
C GLY A 207 15.90 -9.66 -10.05
#